data_AF-A0A814CBS3-F1
#
_entry.id   AF-A0A814CBS3-F1
#
_cell.length_a   1.000
_cell.length_b   1.000
_cell.length_c   1.000
_cell.angle_alpha   90.00
_cell.angle_beta   90.00
_cell.angle_gamma   90.00
#
_symmetry.space_group_name_H-M   'P 1'
#
loop_
_entity.id
_entity.type
_entity.pdbx_description
1 polymer ?
#
loop_
_entity_poly.entity_id
_entity_poly.type
_entity_poly.pdbx_seq_one_letter_code
_entity_poly.pdbx_strand_id
1 'polypeptide(L)'
;MKLIINLIQLLLLLNTAIHTSSLFFTKTKKDNNYHLIAAKYHPEMPMNIRKILEEVGDNPVIKIQLGRTPVEAILILFLNIVSLWKFNNKQLELGYDEIYHNYLLITIQNDKSPKVLQQIFGGEKDTLGSMVYKLEKAHRVRLLKPVFPTEFVDIYDIPLTSNKTFTLNRLITTASNIDKHFYTYDAGNNNMCQTFVENIVDLNGLTPNILDNSTQIALKPQDAKALVATLGSRSDIVKYITDLGGKIDKLVFDHKIKWKKPIKKEFTLFGDMHIKTVDETVHNNTNEVLLKSNADTIVENVDDVFNAVVALEEDDKKKKQKQSIIIIIGIIILILMISLAAMFTYFIWKKRKGLDQRIKKESVNNAIIESKSDSSLSTNMNTIAN
;
A
#
# COMPACT_ATOMS: atom_id res chain seq x y z
N MET A 1 38.20 -25.22 28.08
CA MET A 1 37.09 -26.17 28.33
C MET A 1 36.16 -25.73 29.47
N LYS A 2 36.63 -25.52 30.72
CA LYS A 2 35.80 -25.01 31.84
C LYS A 2 35.02 -23.72 31.54
N LEU A 3 35.62 -22.78 30.81
CA LEU A 3 35.00 -21.50 30.48
C LEU A 3 33.80 -21.63 29.52
N ILE A 4 33.83 -22.63 28.63
CA ILE A 4 32.73 -22.92 27.69
C ILE A 4 31.56 -23.58 28.42
N ILE A 5 31.85 -24.47 29.38
CA ILE A 5 30.82 -25.13 30.21
C ILE A 5 30.07 -24.09 31.05
N ASN A 6 30.77 -23.13 31.67
CA ASN A 6 30.14 -22.07 32.44
C ASN A 6 29.28 -21.14 31.57
N LEU A 7 29.68 -20.88 30.32
CA LEU A 7 28.90 -20.06 29.39
C LEU A 7 27.60 -20.76 28.96
N ILE A 8 27.64 -22.07 28.72
CA ILE A 8 26.46 -22.87 28.35
C ILE A 8 25.48 -22.95 29.52
N GLN A 9 25.97 -23.11 30.76
CA GLN A 9 25.12 -23.11 31.95
C GLN A 9 24.44 -21.75 32.19
N LEU A 10 25.15 -20.64 31.95
CA LEU A 10 24.58 -19.30 32.05
C LEU A 10 23.49 -19.05 31.01
N LEU A 11 23.70 -19.52 29.76
CA LEU A 11 22.71 -19.40 28.69
C LEU A 11 21.43 -20.22 28.97
N LEU A 12 21.58 -21.41 29.55
CA LEU A 12 20.44 -22.24 29.98
C LEU A 12 19.63 -21.55 31.10
N LEU A 13 20.32 -20.94 32.09
CA LEU A 13 19.66 -20.21 33.17
C LEU A 13 18.93 -18.96 32.68
N LEU A 14 19.51 -18.20 31.73
CA LEU A 14 18.83 -17.06 31.10
C LEU A 14 17.57 -17.50 30.35
N ASN A 15 17.61 -18.61 29.61
CA ASN A 15 16.47 -19.09 28.85
C ASN A 15 15.31 -19.52 29.77
N THR A 16 15.61 -20.13 30.91
CA THR A 16 14.60 -20.47 31.92
C THR A 16 14.01 -19.23 32.60
N ALA A 17 14.81 -18.20 32.88
CA ALA A 17 14.34 -16.96 33.48
C ALA A 17 13.41 -16.16 32.54
N ILE A 18 13.69 -16.18 31.23
CA ILE A 18 12.84 -15.57 30.21
C ILE A 18 11.48 -16.28 30.16
N HIS A 19 11.44 -17.61 30.24
CA HIS A 19 10.18 -18.36 30.23
C HIS A 19 9.35 -18.20 31.51
N THR A 20 9.96 -18.14 32.69
CA THR A 20 9.21 -17.99 33.96
C THR A 20 8.66 -16.57 34.15
N SER A 21 9.26 -15.55 33.55
CA SER A 21 8.73 -14.17 33.58
C SER A 21 7.44 -13.98 32.78
N SER A 22 7.10 -14.92 31.89
CA SER A 22 5.85 -14.91 31.11
C SER A 22 4.63 -15.41 31.90
N LEU A 23 4.82 -16.02 33.08
CA LEU A 23 3.76 -16.65 33.88
C LEU A 23 3.21 -15.76 35.02
N PHE A 24 3.77 -14.57 35.27
CA PHE A 24 3.38 -13.72 36.41
C PHE A 24 2.66 -12.41 36.06
N PHE A 25 2.24 -12.22 34.80
CA PHE A 25 1.35 -11.12 34.43
C PHE A 25 -0.07 -11.60 34.16
N THR A 26 -0.78 -12.07 35.19
CA THR A 26 -2.25 -12.06 35.17
C THR A 26 -2.69 -10.61 35.28
N LYS A 27 -2.78 -9.96 34.12
CA LYS A 27 -3.29 -8.60 33.95
C LYS A 27 -4.72 -8.57 34.51
N THR A 28 -4.89 -7.95 35.66
CA THR A 28 -6.20 -7.62 36.23
C THR A 28 -7.02 -6.92 35.14
N LYS A 29 -8.21 -7.45 34.87
CA LYS A 29 -9.17 -6.94 33.89
C LYS A 29 -9.63 -5.56 34.36
N LYS A 30 -8.86 -4.54 33.99
CA LYS A 30 -9.21 -3.13 34.18
C LYS A 30 -10.36 -2.86 33.22
N ASP A 31 -11.46 -2.31 33.72
CA ASP A 31 -12.61 -1.95 32.89
C ASP A 31 -12.13 -1.09 31.73
N ASN A 32 -12.16 -1.68 30.53
CA ASN A 32 -11.62 -1.08 29.32
C ASN A 32 -12.63 -0.09 28.76
N ASN A 33 -12.82 1.04 29.43
CA ASN A 33 -13.32 2.24 28.77
C ASN A 33 -12.21 2.73 27.83
N TYR A 34 -12.12 2.11 26.65
CA TYR A 34 -11.29 2.64 25.57
C TYR A 34 -11.89 3.97 25.15
N HIS A 35 -11.26 5.08 25.54
CA HIS A 35 -11.51 6.37 24.92
C HIS A 35 -11.09 6.26 23.45
N LEU A 36 -12.06 6.03 22.57
CA LEU A 36 -11.80 6.04 21.13
C LEU A 36 -11.32 7.42 20.74
N ILE A 37 -10.08 7.51 20.27
CA ILE A 37 -9.57 8.76 19.72
C ILE A 37 -10.15 8.84 18.31
N ALA A 38 -11.02 9.83 18.07
CA ALA A 38 -11.53 10.06 16.72
C ALA A 38 -10.35 10.19 15.75
N ALA A 39 -10.41 9.48 14.63
CA ALA A 39 -9.28 9.29 13.72
C ALA A 39 -8.63 10.61 13.27
N LYS A 40 -9.44 11.68 13.11
CA LYS A 40 -8.98 13.03 12.77
C LYS A 40 -7.99 13.63 13.78
N TYR A 41 -7.98 13.18 15.04
CA TYR A 41 -7.05 13.62 16.07
C TYR A 41 -5.81 12.75 16.22
N HIS A 42 -5.74 11.59 15.55
CA HIS A 42 -4.58 10.70 15.65
C HIS A 42 -3.31 11.41 15.11
N PRO A 43 -2.16 11.40 15.82
CA PRO A 43 -0.96 12.12 15.40
C PRO A 43 -0.45 11.74 14.00
N GLU A 44 -0.61 10.48 13.61
CA GLU A 44 -0.16 9.95 12.32
C GLU A 44 -1.16 10.14 11.18
N MET A 45 -2.38 10.65 11.47
CA MET A 45 -3.37 10.95 10.44
C MET A 45 -2.88 12.10 9.55
N PRO A 46 -2.80 11.91 8.22
CA PRO A 46 -2.43 12.96 7.27
C PRO A 46 -3.38 14.17 7.32
N MET A 47 -2.82 15.38 7.20
CA MET A 47 -3.58 16.63 7.37
C MET A 47 -4.70 16.81 6.34
N ASN A 48 -4.47 16.40 5.10
CA ASN A 48 -5.50 16.43 4.05
C ASN A 48 -6.71 15.57 4.42
N ILE A 49 -6.49 14.38 5.01
CA ILE A 49 -7.56 13.52 5.47
C ILE A 49 -8.29 14.14 6.65
N ARG A 50 -7.58 14.73 7.61
CA ARG A 50 -8.22 15.44 8.74
C ARG A 50 -9.20 16.50 8.26
N LYS A 51 -8.80 17.32 7.29
CA LYS A 51 -9.68 18.36 6.72
C LYS A 51 -10.95 17.76 6.12
N ILE A 52 -10.83 16.68 5.35
CA ILE A 52 -11.99 16.00 4.77
C ILE A 52 -12.87 15.39 5.89
N LEU A 53 -12.28 14.80 6.92
CA LEU A 53 -13.01 14.25 8.07
C LEU A 53 -13.67 15.32 8.94
N GLU A 54 -13.13 16.53 8.97
CA GLU A 54 -13.73 17.70 9.63
C GLU A 54 -14.89 18.27 8.80
N GLU A 55 -14.77 18.26 7.48
CA GLU A 55 -15.76 18.84 6.57
C GLU A 55 -16.98 17.93 6.34
N VAL A 56 -16.75 16.64 6.07
CA VAL A 56 -17.80 15.69 5.67
C VAL A 56 -17.76 14.37 6.44
N GLY A 57 -16.86 14.23 7.43
CA GLY A 57 -16.61 12.95 8.09
C GLY A 57 -17.79 12.40 8.88
N ASP A 58 -18.71 13.26 9.31
CA ASP A 58 -19.91 12.89 10.08
C ASP A 58 -21.17 12.74 9.20
N ASN A 59 -21.06 13.00 7.90
CA ASN A 59 -22.17 12.80 6.97
C ASN A 59 -22.46 11.30 6.76
N PRO A 60 -23.73 10.93 6.47
CA PRO A 60 -24.11 9.55 6.19
C PRO A 60 -23.38 8.99 4.96
N VAL A 61 -22.82 7.79 5.11
CA VAL A 61 -22.35 6.97 4.00
C VAL A 61 -23.55 6.25 3.39
N ILE A 62 -23.76 6.44 2.09
CA ILE A 62 -24.89 5.86 1.33
C ILE A 62 -24.49 4.66 0.49
N LYS A 63 -23.22 4.57 0.10
CA LYS A 63 -22.69 3.43 -0.67
C LYS A 63 -21.22 3.18 -0.31
N ILE A 64 -20.83 1.92 -0.19
CA ILE A 64 -19.44 1.49 -0.13
C ILE A 64 -19.23 0.47 -1.24
N GLN A 65 -18.14 0.63 -1.96
CA GLN A 65 -17.71 -0.34 -2.97
C GLN A 65 -16.23 -0.65 -2.77
N LEU A 66 -15.87 -1.91 -2.96
CA LEU A 66 -14.49 -2.36 -3.09
C LEU A 66 -14.06 -2.15 -4.54
N GLY A 67 -12.96 -1.44 -4.75
CA GLY A 67 -12.31 -1.34 -6.05
C GLY A 67 -10.97 -2.08 -6.06
N ARG A 68 -10.63 -2.63 -7.21
CA ARG A 68 -9.33 -3.28 -7.46
C ARG A 68 -8.66 -2.65 -8.67
N THR A 69 -7.37 -2.39 -8.54
CA THR A 69 -6.52 -1.99 -9.66
C THR A 69 -5.35 -2.95 -9.75
N PRO A 70 -5.06 -3.54 -10.92
CA PRO A 70 -3.88 -4.36 -11.10
C PRO A 70 -2.62 -3.58 -10.72
N VAL A 71 -1.68 -4.23 -10.06
CA VAL A 71 -0.35 -3.66 -9.81
C VAL A 71 0.33 -3.40 -11.16
N GLU A 72 1.01 -2.26 -11.28
CA GLU A 72 1.66 -1.86 -12.53
C GLU A 72 2.58 -2.96 -13.08
N ALA A 73 2.41 -3.31 -14.36
CA ALA A 73 3.16 -4.38 -15.01
C ALA A 73 4.68 -4.21 -14.92
N ILE A 74 5.18 -2.98 -14.87
CA ILE A 74 6.61 -2.66 -14.70
C ILE A 74 7.13 -3.14 -13.35
N LEU A 75 6.34 -2.99 -12.27
CA LEU A 75 6.72 -3.48 -10.95
C LEU A 75 6.76 -5.02 -10.93
N ILE A 76 5.77 -5.67 -11.53
CA ILE A 76 5.73 -7.14 -11.66
C ILE A 76 6.94 -7.64 -12.46
N LEU A 77 7.27 -6.99 -13.58
CA LEU A 77 8.47 -7.31 -14.37
C LEU A 77 9.75 -7.17 -13.53
N PHE A 78 9.89 -6.08 -12.78
CA PHE A 78 11.05 -5.87 -11.90
C PHE A 78 11.16 -6.98 -10.83
N LEU A 79 10.05 -7.31 -10.16
CA LEU A 79 10.00 -8.38 -9.16
C LEU A 79 10.36 -9.74 -9.78
N ASN A 80 9.91 -10.01 -11.01
CA ASN A 80 10.29 -11.19 -11.76
C ASN A 80 11.80 -11.20 -12.06
N ILE A 81 12.38 -10.10 -12.55
CA ILE A 81 13.83 -10.04 -12.81
C ILE A 81 14.63 -10.31 -11.52
N VAL A 82 14.28 -9.66 -10.41
CA VAL A 82 15.01 -9.79 -9.14
C VAL A 82 14.85 -11.17 -8.50
N SER A 83 13.68 -11.80 -8.67
CA SER A 83 13.38 -13.15 -8.19
C SER A 83 13.84 -14.27 -9.14
N LEU A 84 14.45 -13.94 -10.28
CA LEU A 84 14.75 -14.91 -11.35
C LEU A 84 13.49 -15.66 -11.81
N TRP A 85 12.42 -14.92 -12.06
CA TRP A 85 11.08 -15.37 -12.48
C TRP A 85 10.30 -16.21 -11.46
N LYS A 86 10.85 -16.43 -10.25
CA LYS A 86 10.16 -17.18 -9.19
C LYS A 86 8.89 -16.49 -8.70
N PHE A 87 8.82 -15.16 -8.77
CA PHE A 87 7.65 -14.40 -8.35
C PHE A 87 6.41 -14.80 -9.17
N ASN A 88 6.48 -14.77 -10.51
CA ASN A 88 5.37 -15.20 -11.38
C ASN A 88 4.99 -16.66 -11.17
N ASN A 89 5.98 -17.55 -11.02
CA ASN A 89 5.70 -18.96 -10.76
C ASN A 89 4.94 -19.14 -9.45
N LYS A 90 5.32 -18.40 -8.40
CA LYS A 90 4.62 -18.45 -7.11
C LYS A 90 3.22 -17.83 -7.18
N GLN A 91 3.06 -16.75 -7.93
CA GLN A 91 1.76 -16.15 -8.19
C GLN A 91 0.79 -17.17 -8.81
N LEU A 92 1.24 -17.89 -9.85
CA LEU A 92 0.46 -18.96 -10.48
C LEU A 92 0.22 -20.15 -9.54
N GLU A 93 1.23 -20.56 -8.78
CA GLU A 93 1.13 -21.63 -7.77
C GLU A 93 0.07 -21.32 -6.70
N LEU A 94 -0.07 -20.05 -6.32
CA LEU A 94 -1.08 -19.56 -5.37
C LEU A 94 -2.47 -19.35 -6.01
N GLY A 95 -2.61 -19.60 -7.31
CA GLY A 95 -3.86 -19.43 -8.05
C GLY A 95 -4.25 -17.96 -8.27
N TYR A 96 -3.26 -17.07 -8.36
CA TYR A 96 -3.50 -15.66 -8.64
C TYR A 96 -3.27 -15.34 -10.11
N ASP A 97 -4.30 -14.84 -10.77
CA ASP A 97 -4.20 -14.40 -12.17
C ASP A 97 -3.40 -13.10 -12.25
N GLU A 98 -3.70 -12.16 -11.36
CA GLU A 98 -3.02 -10.87 -11.20
C GLU A 98 -2.88 -10.49 -9.72
N ILE A 99 -1.95 -9.59 -9.43
CA ILE A 99 -1.81 -8.97 -8.10
C ILE A 99 -2.52 -7.62 -8.12
N TYR A 100 -3.37 -7.38 -7.11
CA TYR A 100 -4.22 -6.19 -7.08
C TYR A 100 -3.90 -5.27 -5.90
N HIS A 101 -4.12 -3.98 -6.11
CA HIS A 101 -4.22 -2.98 -5.06
C HIS A 101 -5.71 -2.71 -4.79
N ASN A 102 -6.15 -2.98 -3.56
CA ASN A 102 -7.53 -2.76 -3.15
C ASN A 102 -7.71 -1.36 -2.55
N TYR A 103 -8.88 -0.77 -2.79
CA TYR A 103 -9.33 0.49 -2.20
C TYR A 103 -10.83 0.46 -1.97
N LEU A 104 -11.34 1.39 -1.16
CA LEU A 104 -12.77 1.60 -0.97
C LEU A 104 -13.21 2.87 -1.68
N LEU A 105 -14.27 2.79 -2.46
CA LEU A 105 -15.05 3.93 -2.92
C LEU A 105 -16.20 4.14 -1.95
N ILE A 106 -16.20 5.28 -1.27
CA ILE A 106 -17.18 5.62 -0.24
C ILE A 106 -17.99 6.79 -0.76
N THR A 107 -19.27 6.56 -1.02
CA THR A 107 -20.20 7.62 -1.37
C THR A 107 -20.84 8.16 -0.10
N ILE A 108 -20.67 9.47 0.10
CA ILE A 108 -21.15 10.21 1.26
C ILE A 108 -22.26 11.16 0.79
N GLN A 109 -23.35 11.23 1.55
CA GLN A 109 -24.40 12.21 1.33
C GLN A 109 -23.85 13.63 1.54
N ASN A 110 -24.09 14.51 0.58
CA ASN A 110 -23.70 15.90 0.67
C ASN A 110 -24.67 16.77 -0.14
N ASP A 111 -25.62 17.40 0.57
CA ASP A 111 -26.70 18.19 -0.04
C ASP A 111 -26.19 19.41 -0.84
N LYS A 112 -24.95 19.85 -0.62
CA LYS A 112 -24.31 20.96 -1.35
C LYS A 112 -23.58 20.54 -2.61
N SER A 113 -23.52 19.24 -2.91
CA SER A 113 -22.73 18.69 -4.01
C SER A 113 -23.57 18.41 -5.26
N PRO A 114 -22.95 18.48 -6.46
CA PRO A 114 -23.59 17.99 -7.67
C PRO A 114 -23.96 16.50 -7.53
N LYS A 115 -24.96 16.05 -8.29
CA LYS A 115 -25.47 14.68 -8.25
C LYS A 115 -24.52 13.72 -8.97
N VAL A 116 -23.42 13.36 -8.30
CA VAL A 116 -22.33 12.53 -8.87
C VAL A 116 -22.77 11.09 -9.16
N LEU A 117 -23.64 10.51 -8.32
CA LEU A 117 -24.09 9.13 -8.51
C LEU A 117 -24.82 8.88 -9.84
N GLN A 118 -25.59 9.85 -10.34
CA GLN A 118 -26.28 9.71 -11.63
C GLN A 118 -25.30 9.60 -12.79
N GLN A 119 -24.21 10.39 -12.77
CA GLN A 119 -23.24 10.42 -13.87
C GLN A 119 -22.41 9.15 -13.94
N ILE A 120 -22.07 8.56 -12.79
CA ILE A 120 -21.18 7.39 -12.74
C ILE A 120 -21.94 6.08 -12.97
N PHE A 121 -23.16 5.95 -12.42
CA PHE A 121 -23.84 4.65 -12.36
C PHE A 121 -25.09 4.55 -13.25
N GLY A 122 -25.46 5.60 -13.99
CA GLY A 122 -26.58 5.56 -14.95
C GLY A 122 -27.94 5.21 -14.32
N GLY A 123 -28.06 5.29 -12.99
CA GLY A 123 -29.24 4.90 -12.23
C GLY A 123 -30.23 6.04 -12.02
N GLU A 124 -31.52 5.68 -12.01
CA GLU A 124 -32.66 6.59 -11.98
C GLU A 124 -32.81 7.37 -10.66
N LYS A 125 -33.02 8.69 -10.77
CA LYS A 125 -33.56 9.64 -9.77
C LYS A 125 -33.04 9.56 -8.32
N ASP A 126 -31.74 9.47 -8.12
CA ASP A 126 -31.21 9.86 -6.80
C ASP A 126 -31.33 11.39 -6.64
N THR A 127 -32.18 11.84 -5.72
CA THR A 127 -32.46 13.27 -5.49
C THR A 127 -31.42 13.94 -4.59
N LEU A 128 -30.61 13.14 -3.90
CA LEU A 128 -29.65 13.58 -2.90
C LEU A 128 -28.30 13.91 -3.54
N GLY A 129 -27.77 15.08 -3.19
CA GLY A 129 -26.39 15.44 -3.51
C GLY A 129 -25.43 14.46 -2.82
N SER A 130 -24.36 14.06 -3.51
CA SER A 130 -23.40 13.08 -3.00
C SER A 130 -21.99 13.33 -3.51
N MET A 131 -21.00 12.90 -2.72
CA MET A 131 -19.59 12.92 -3.09
C MET A 131 -19.00 11.51 -2.93
N VAL A 132 -18.10 11.13 -3.84
CA VAL A 132 -17.37 9.87 -3.75
C VAL A 132 -15.93 10.15 -3.33
N TYR A 133 -15.45 9.41 -2.33
CA TYR A 133 -14.04 9.41 -1.93
C TYR A 133 -13.44 8.02 -2.10
N LYS A 134 -12.22 7.98 -2.63
CA LYS A 134 -11.35 6.81 -2.62
C LYS A 134 -10.52 6.78 -1.34
N LEU A 135 -10.78 5.79 -0.50
CA LEU A 135 -10.01 5.48 0.70
C LEU A 135 -9.08 4.30 0.40
N GLU A 136 -7.77 4.54 0.50
CA GLU A 136 -6.76 3.51 0.22
C GLU A 136 -5.57 3.64 1.16
N LYS A 137 -4.70 2.63 1.14
CA LYS A 137 -3.40 2.67 1.78
C LYS A 137 -2.32 2.25 0.79
N ALA A 138 -1.68 3.25 0.18
CA ALA A 138 -0.39 3.06 -0.46
C ALA A 138 0.67 3.03 0.64
N HIS A 139 1.70 3.89 0.63
CA HIS A 139 2.61 4.03 1.78
C HIS A 139 1.92 4.60 3.03
N ARG A 140 0.86 5.39 2.85
CA ARG A 140 0.09 6.02 3.91
C ARG A 140 -1.39 5.89 3.60
N VAL A 141 -2.22 6.04 4.62
CA VAL A 141 -3.66 6.21 4.43
C VAL A 141 -3.86 7.44 3.55
N ARG A 142 -4.71 7.32 2.53
CA ARG A 142 -5.09 8.39 1.62
C ARG A 142 -6.60 8.42 1.46
N LEU A 143 -7.11 9.64 1.34
CA LEU A 143 -8.51 9.90 1.02
C LEU A 143 -8.53 10.93 -0.11
N LEU A 144 -8.94 10.49 -1.29
CA LEU A 144 -8.82 11.25 -2.53
C LEU A 144 -10.17 11.28 -3.26
N LYS A 145 -10.34 12.21 -4.21
CA LYS A 145 -11.41 12.10 -5.20
C LYS A 145 -11.02 11.02 -6.21
N PRO A 146 -11.93 10.11 -6.59
CA PRO A 146 -11.58 9.06 -7.51
C PRO A 146 -11.38 9.58 -8.95
N VAL A 147 -10.57 8.86 -9.73
CA VAL A 147 -10.27 9.20 -11.13
C VAL A 147 -11.03 8.26 -12.09
N PHE A 148 -11.97 8.83 -12.84
CA PHE A 148 -12.74 8.10 -13.85
C PHE A 148 -11.99 7.99 -15.19
N PRO A 149 -12.14 6.89 -15.96
CA PRO A 149 -12.82 5.63 -15.61
C PRO A 149 -11.93 4.63 -14.87
N THR A 150 -10.62 4.92 -14.76
CA THR A 150 -9.60 3.95 -14.32
C THR A 150 -9.94 3.25 -13.01
N GLU A 151 -10.52 3.97 -12.05
CA GLU A 151 -10.83 3.43 -10.73
C GLU A 151 -12.21 2.77 -10.63
N PHE A 152 -12.91 2.60 -11.76
CA PHE A 152 -14.27 2.03 -11.82
C PHE A 152 -14.36 0.78 -12.70
N VAL A 153 -13.22 0.16 -13.03
CA VAL A 153 -13.17 -1.00 -13.94
C VAL A 153 -13.54 -2.30 -13.22
N ASP A 154 -12.99 -2.53 -12.03
CA ASP A 154 -13.21 -3.75 -11.23
C ASP A 154 -13.75 -3.37 -9.85
N ILE A 155 -15.08 -3.31 -9.73
CA ILE A 155 -15.81 -2.76 -8.58
C ILE A 155 -16.84 -3.76 -8.05
N TYR A 156 -16.89 -3.90 -6.73
CA TYR A 156 -17.79 -4.79 -6.01
C TYR A 156 -18.56 -4.02 -4.94
N ASP A 157 -19.87 -4.25 -4.83
CA ASP A 157 -20.69 -3.57 -3.83
C ASP A 157 -20.46 -4.20 -2.44
N ILE A 158 -20.31 -3.35 -1.41
CA ILE A 158 -20.28 -3.78 0.00
C ILE A 158 -21.59 -3.30 0.63
N PRO A 159 -22.57 -4.21 0.86
CA PRO A 159 -23.88 -3.80 1.35
C PRO A 159 -23.82 -3.22 2.76
N LEU A 160 -24.53 -2.11 2.95
CA LEU A 160 -24.72 -1.48 4.27
C LEU A 160 -25.86 -2.18 5.02
N THR A 161 -25.72 -2.31 6.34
CA THR A 161 -26.84 -2.75 7.20
C THR A 161 -27.87 -1.64 7.38
N SER A 162 -29.16 -1.94 7.21
CA SER A 162 -30.26 -0.97 7.36
C SER A 162 -30.42 -0.39 8.78
N ASN A 163 -29.96 -1.10 9.82
CA ASN A 163 -30.10 -0.71 11.22
C ASN A 163 -28.94 0.14 11.76
N LYS A 164 -27.98 0.54 10.92
CA LYS A 164 -26.77 1.24 11.36
C LYS A 164 -26.38 2.32 10.37
N THR A 165 -26.34 3.56 10.84
CA THR A 165 -25.75 4.66 10.07
C THR A 165 -24.23 4.57 10.14
N PHE A 166 -23.61 4.59 8.96
CA PHE A 166 -22.17 4.68 8.80
C PHE A 166 -21.78 6.12 8.45
N THR A 167 -20.64 6.54 8.95
CA THR A 167 -19.98 7.80 8.60
C THR A 167 -18.51 7.51 8.36
N LEU A 168 -17.83 8.38 7.62
CA LEU A 168 -16.40 8.19 7.35
C LEU A 168 -15.56 8.27 8.65
N ASN A 169 -15.93 9.16 9.58
CA ASN A 169 -15.31 9.22 10.90
C ASN A 169 -15.45 7.90 11.63
N ARG A 170 -16.64 7.27 11.60
CA ARG A 170 -16.87 5.96 12.24
C ARG A 170 -16.02 4.86 11.59
N LEU A 171 -16.03 4.77 10.26
CA LEU A 171 -15.30 3.74 9.52
C LEU A 171 -13.82 3.75 9.86
N ILE A 172 -13.20 4.92 9.74
CA ILE A 172 -11.76 5.11 9.97
C ILE A 172 -11.42 5.01 11.45
N THR A 173 -12.20 5.61 12.34
CA THR A 173 -11.94 5.57 13.81
C THR A 173 -12.02 4.16 14.35
N THR A 174 -13.01 3.37 13.94
CA THR A 174 -13.17 1.99 14.40
C THR A 174 -11.95 1.16 13.99
N ALA A 175 -11.57 1.23 12.71
CA ALA A 175 -10.42 0.50 12.20
C ALA A 175 -9.10 0.97 12.84
N SER A 176 -8.87 2.29 12.94
CA SER A 176 -7.61 2.84 13.44
C SER A 176 -7.35 2.63 14.92
N ASN A 177 -8.41 2.47 15.74
CA ASN A 177 -8.24 2.21 17.18
C ASN A 177 -7.97 0.72 17.47
N ILE A 178 -8.29 -0.19 16.54
CA ILE A 178 -8.12 -1.64 16.71
C ILE A 178 -6.86 -2.12 15.98
N ASP A 179 -6.68 -1.70 14.72
CA ASP A 179 -5.52 -2.03 13.91
C ASP A 179 -4.32 -1.15 14.29
N LYS A 180 -3.38 -1.72 15.05
CA LYS A 180 -2.12 -1.05 15.45
C LYS A 180 -1.27 -0.62 14.27
N HIS A 181 -1.48 -1.24 13.10
CA HIS A 181 -0.73 -0.98 11.90
C HIS A 181 -1.49 -0.10 10.92
N PHE A 182 -2.65 0.46 11.30
CA PHE A 182 -3.51 1.25 10.41
C PHE A 182 -2.74 2.35 9.66
N TYR A 183 -1.86 3.08 10.35
CA TYR A 183 -1.10 4.21 9.79
C TYR A 183 0.30 3.84 9.27
N THR A 184 0.86 2.71 9.71
CA THR A 184 2.18 2.23 9.26
C THR A 184 2.03 1.32 8.06
N TYR A 185 3.00 1.29 7.15
CA TYR A 185 2.99 0.37 6.01
C TYR A 185 4.12 -0.64 6.14
N ASP A 186 3.83 -1.92 5.90
CA ASP A 186 4.86 -2.97 5.81
C ASP A 186 4.53 -3.92 4.65
N ALA A 187 5.21 -3.69 3.52
CA ALA A 187 5.06 -4.50 2.31
C ALA A 187 5.42 -5.98 2.51
N GLY A 188 6.25 -6.30 3.51
CA GLY A 188 6.85 -7.62 3.68
C GLY A 188 6.18 -8.51 4.74
N ASN A 189 5.41 -7.95 5.66
CA ASN A 189 4.83 -8.69 6.80
C ASN A 189 3.28 -8.64 6.86
N ASN A 190 2.61 -8.75 5.71
CA ASN A 190 1.14 -8.83 5.58
C ASN A 190 0.34 -7.55 5.87
N ASN A 191 0.97 -6.38 5.88
CA ASN A 191 0.26 -5.10 6.03
C ASN A 191 0.19 -4.36 4.69
N MET A 192 -0.39 -5.05 3.70
CA MET A 192 -0.67 -4.50 2.37
C MET A 192 -1.95 -3.66 2.35
N CYS A 193 -2.15 -2.93 1.26
CA CYS A 193 -3.40 -2.23 0.93
C CYS A 193 -4.65 -3.12 1.05
N GLN A 194 -4.54 -4.41 0.72
CA GLN A 194 -5.62 -5.38 0.80
C GLN A 194 -6.07 -5.62 2.25
N THR A 195 -5.13 -5.94 3.15
CA THR A 195 -5.39 -6.10 4.59
C THR A 195 -5.99 -4.84 5.19
N PHE A 196 -5.56 -3.66 4.75
CA PHE A 196 -6.14 -2.39 5.21
C PHE A 196 -7.63 -2.26 4.86
N VAL A 197 -7.99 -2.60 3.61
CA VAL A 197 -9.39 -2.57 3.17
C VAL A 197 -10.21 -3.65 3.88
N GLU A 198 -9.71 -4.89 3.94
CA GLU A 198 -10.33 -5.99 4.68
C GLU A 198 -10.60 -5.60 6.14
N ASN A 199 -9.59 -5.08 6.85
CA ASN A 199 -9.73 -4.62 8.23
C ASN A 199 -10.80 -3.54 8.39
N ILE A 200 -10.90 -2.58 7.47
CA ILE A 200 -11.96 -1.55 7.55
C ILE A 200 -13.34 -2.20 7.41
N VAL A 201 -13.50 -3.14 6.48
CA VAL A 201 -14.79 -3.81 6.24
C VAL A 201 -15.16 -4.71 7.44
N ASP A 202 -14.23 -5.56 7.88
CA ASP A 202 -14.41 -6.50 8.98
C ASP A 202 -14.70 -5.80 10.31
N LEU A 203 -13.84 -4.84 10.71
CA LEU A 203 -13.94 -4.18 12.01
C LEU A 203 -15.17 -3.28 12.12
N ASN A 204 -15.73 -2.84 10.99
CA ASN A 204 -16.99 -2.11 10.97
C ASN A 204 -18.22 -3.01 10.89
N GLY A 205 -18.03 -4.33 10.84
CA GLY A 205 -19.10 -5.33 10.78
C GLY A 205 -19.84 -5.33 9.45
N LEU A 206 -19.15 -5.04 8.35
CA LEU A 206 -19.73 -5.01 7.01
C LEU A 206 -19.64 -6.37 6.31
N THR A 207 -18.66 -7.20 6.66
CA THR A 207 -18.40 -8.50 6.04
C THR A 207 -19.58 -9.46 6.06
N PRO A 208 -20.36 -9.59 7.17
CA PRO A 208 -21.55 -10.45 7.17
C PRO A 208 -22.63 -10.05 6.16
N ASN A 209 -22.60 -8.81 5.64
CA ASN A 209 -23.57 -8.35 4.65
C ASN A 209 -23.16 -8.69 3.21
N ILE A 210 -21.92 -9.14 3.01
CA ILE A 210 -21.40 -9.48 1.69
C ILE A 210 -21.83 -10.90 1.37
N LEU A 211 -22.99 -11.06 0.74
CA LEU A 211 -23.50 -12.37 0.32
C LEU A 211 -22.90 -12.85 -1.01
N ASP A 212 -22.44 -11.91 -1.83
CA ASP A 212 -21.84 -12.21 -3.12
C ASP A 212 -20.44 -12.82 -2.96
N ASN A 213 -20.26 -14.02 -3.50
CA ASN A 213 -19.01 -14.76 -3.41
C ASN A 213 -17.86 -14.06 -4.15
N SER A 214 -18.15 -13.36 -5.26
CA SER A 214 -17.11 -12.65 -6.01
C SER A 214 -16.51 -11.51 -5.18
N THR A 215 -17.35 -10.77 -4.46
CA THR A 215 -16.94 -9.72 -3.54
C THR A 215 -16.14 -10.26 -2.36
N GLN A 216 -16.55 -11.40 -1.78
CA GLN A 216 -15.78 -12.05 -0.70
C GLN A 216 -14.38 -12.47 -1.17
N ILE A 217 -14.27 -13.05 -2.37
CA ILE A 217 -12.99 -13.43 -2.98
C ILE A 217 -12.14 -12.20 -3.26
N ALA A 218 -12.73 -11.15 -3.82
CA ALA A 218 -12.07 -9.88 -4.14
C ALA A 218 -11.54 -9.15 -2.89
N LEU A 219 -12.25 -9.25 -1.77
CA LEU A 219 -11.89 -8.63 -0.50
C LEU A 219 -10.69 -9.32 0.17
N LYS A 220 -10.58 -10.64 0.01
CA LYS A 220 -9.57 -11.46 0.66
C LYS A 220 -8.15 -11.06 0.21
N PRO A 221 -7.23 -10.77 1.15
CA PRO A 221 -5.85 -10.48 0.79
C PRO A 221 -5.14 -11.65 0.13
N GLN A 222 -4.28 -11.32 -0.83
CA GLN A 222 -3.35 -12.24 -1.46
C GLN A 222 -2.15 -12.47 -0.51
N ASP A 223 -1.53 -13.65 -0.59
CA ASP A 223 -0.40 -14.04 0.27
C ASP A 223 0.88 -13.32 -0.15
N ALA A 224 0.95 -12.05 0.24
CA ALA A 224 2.08 -11.16 0.02
C ALA A 224 3.39 -11.74 0.56
N LYS A 225 3.33 -12.41 1.71
CA LYS A 225 4.51 -13.01 2.34
C LYS A 225 5.06 -14.15 1.50
N ALA A 226 4.21 -15.04 0.98
CA ALA A 226 4.64 -16.12 0.10
C ALA A 226 5.23 -15.57 -1.22
N LEU A 227 4.62 -14.52 -1.79
CA LEU A 227 5.13 -13.83 -2.98
C LEU A 227 6.49 -13.17 -2.73
N VAL A 228 6.64 -12.40 -1.64
CA VAL A 228 7.89 -11.71 -1.29
C VAL A 228 9.00 -12.71 -0.92
N ALA A 229 8.66 -13.84 -0.31
CA ALA A 229 9.64 -14.89 0.04
C ALA A 229 10.39 -15.45 -1.19
N THR A 230 9.81 -15.36 -2.39
CA THR A 230 10.48 -15.75 -3.65
C THR A 230 11.74 -14.95 -3.96
N LEU A 231 11.86 -13.76 -3.37
CA LEU A 231 13.03 -12.89 -3.51
C LEU A 231 14.22 -13.37 -2.65
N GLY A 232 14.01 -14.34 -1.75
CA GLY A 232 15.05 -14.88 -0.88
C GLY A 232 15.66 -13.78 -0.01
N SER A 233 16.99 -13.70 0.00
CA SER A 233 17.73 -12.66 0.74
C SER A 233 17.51 -11.22 0.21
N ARG A 234 16.70 -11.04 -0.84
CA ARG A 234 16.38 -9.76 -1.48
C ARG A 234 14.99 -9.25 -1.14
N SER A 235 14.29 -9.85 -0.18
CA SER A 235 12.96 -9.40 0.27
C SER A 235 12.93 -7.92 0.67
N ASP A 236 14.05 -7.40 1.20
CA ASP A 236 14.18 -6.00 1.61
C ASP A 236 14.12 -5.01 0.45
N ILE A 237 14.34 -5.47 -0.79
CA ILE A 237 14.22 -4.62 -2.00
C ILE A 237 12.76 -4.16 -2.18
N VAL A 238 11.78 -5.00 -1.82
CA VAL A 238 10.35 -4.62 -1.91
C VAL A 238 10.07 -3.46 -0.96
N LYS A 239 10.54 -3.57 0.28
CA LYS A 239 10.44 -2.49 1.27
C LYS A 239 11.10 -1.22 0.76
N TYR A 240 12.32 -1.34 0.21
CA TYR A 240 13.04 -0.19 -0.34
C TYR A 240 12.29 0.51 -1.48
N ILE A 241 11.69 -0.24 -2.41
CA ILE A 241 10.93 0.34 -3.53
C ILE A 241 9.67 1.04 -3.04
N THR A 242 8.93 0.41 -2.13
CA THR A 242 7.74 1.04 -1.57
C THR A 242 8.09 2.27 -0.72
N ASP A 243 9.15 2.20 0.07
CA ASP A 243 9.66 3.32 0.87
C ASP A 243 10.14 4.47 -0.01
N LEU A 244 10.78 4.18 -1.14
CA LEU A 244 11.24 5.19 -2.09
C LEU A 244 10.06 5.91 -2.73
N GLY A 245 9.06 5.17 -3.23
CA GLY A 245 7.81 5.75 -3.72
C GLY A 245 7.14 6.60 -2.63
N GLY A 246 7.17 6.10 -1.40
CA GLY A 246 6.71 6.78 -0.21
C GLY A 246 7.41 8.09 0.15
N LYS A 247 8.74 8.15 0.03
CA LYS A 247 9.55 9.35 0.29
C LYS A 247 9.34 10.42 -0.77
N ILE A 248 9.23 10.02 -2.04
CA ILE A 248 8.92 10.94 -3.14
C ILE A 248 7.54 11.55 -2.92
N ASP A 249 6.55 10.73 -2.59
CA ASP A 249 5.20 11.17 -2.28
C ASP A 249 5.16 12.15 -1.10
N LYS A 250 5.83 11.80 0.02
CA LYS A 250 5.96 12.68 1.18
C LYS A 250 6.63 14.02 0.83
N LEU A 251 7.66 14.01 -0.02
CA LEU A 251 8.35 15.22 -0.45
C LEU A 251 7.41 16.13 -1.25
N VAL A 252 6.65 15.56 -2.19
CA VAL A 252 5.76 16.30 -3.09
C VAL A 252 4.53 16.85 -2.37
N PHE A 253 3.95 16.09 -1.43
CA PHE A 253 2.66 16.43 -0.81
C PHE A 253 2.76 17.03 0.61
N ASP A 254 3.78 16.71 1.42
CA ASP A 254 3.89 17.23 2.80
C ASP A 254 4.68 18.55 2.91
N HIS A 255 5.51 18.94 1.93
CA HIS A 255 6.39 20.12 2.07
C HIS A 255 5.70 21.47 1.84
N LYS A 256 4.37 21.54 1.90
CA LYS A 256 3.64 22.80 2.00
C LYS A 256 2.91 22.90 3.34
N ILE A 257 3.49 23.71 4.23
CA ILE A 257 2.91 24.43 5.38
C ILE A 257 3.11 23.78 6.78
N LYS A 258 3.83 24.49 7.65
CA LYS A 258 3.92 24.22 9.11
C LYS A 258 2.67 24.78 9.81
N TRP A 259 1.77 23.91 10.29
CA TRP A 259 0.60 24.31 11.08
C TRP A 259 0.79 24.04 12.58
N LYS A 260 0.24 24.91 13.44
CA LYS A 260 0.21 24.73 14.90
C LYS A 260 -0.57 23.46 15.27
N LYS A 261 -0.10 22.71 16.28
CA LYS A 261 -0.75 21.49 16.77
C LYS A 261 -2.20 21.79 17.22
N PRO A 262 -3.20 20.99 16.79
CA PRO A 262 -4.57 21.19 17.25
C PRO A 262 -4.72 20.87 18.75
N ILE A 263 -5.59 21.63 19.42
CA ILE A 263 -5.94 21.46 20.83
C ILE A 263 -6.71 20.14 20.98
N LYS A 264 -6.24 19.24 21.87
CA LYS A 264 -6.95 18.00 22.19
C LYS A 264 -8.30 18.34 22.82
N LYS A 265 -9.39 17.95 22.17
CA LYS A 265 -10.73 17.87 22.79
C LYS A 265 -11.04 16.40 23.04
N GLU A 266 -11.27 16.04 24.29
CA GLU A 266 -11.74 14.71 24.68
C GLU A 266 -13.24 14.65 24.43
N PHE A 267 -13.71 13.56 23.81
CA PHE A 267 -15.13 13.30 23.61
C PHE A 267 -15.50 12.03 24.37
N THR A 268 -16.57 12.10 25.15
CA THR A 268 -17.27 10.93 25.66
C THR A 268 -18.16 10.39 24.54
N LEU A 269 -17.78 9.24 23.97
CA LEU A 269 -18.73 8.46 23.17
C LEU A 269 -19.80 7.95 24.14
N PHE A 270 -21.07 8.17 23.78
CA PHE A 270 -22.29 7.90 24.58
C PHE A 270 -22.66 8.99 25.59
N GLY A 271 -22.98 10.19 25.09
CA GLY A 271 -23.93 11.09 25.75
C GLY A 271 -25.27 11.02 25.02
N ASP A 272 -26.28 10.48 25.68
CA ASP A 272 -27.72 10.61 25.42
C ASP A 272 -28.22 10.34 23.99
N MET A 273 -28.22 9.05 23.61
CA MET A 273 -29.09 8.59 22.53
C MET A 273 -30.51 8.43 23.09
N HIS A 274 -31.26 9.53 23.17
CA HIS A 274 -32.71 9.48 23.40
C HIS A 274 -33.38 8.82 22.19
N ILE A 275 -33.76 7.55 22.35
CA ILE A 275 -34.73 6.90 21.47
C ILE A 275 -36.03 7.68 21.63
N LYS A 276 -36.38 8.51 20.64
CA LYS A 276 -37.74 9.00 20.52
C LYS A 276 -38.63 7.81 20.19
N THR A 277 -39.40 7.35 21.17
CA THR A 277 -40.61 6.60 20.89
C THR A 277 -41.52 7.51 20.07
N VAL A 278 -41.88 7.03 18.89
CA VAL A 278 -42.86 7.65 18.01
C VAL A 278 -44.21 7.47 18.70
N ASP A 279 -44.79 8.55 19.23
CA ASP A 279 -46.21 8.60 19.53
C ASP A 279 -46.95 9.04 18.28
N GLU A 280 -47.77 8.13 17.76
CA GLU A 280 -48.81 8.40 16.76
C GLU A 280 -49.87 9.30 17.39
N THR A 281 -50.00 10.54 16.92
CA THR A 281 -51.28 11.27 16.99
C THR A 281 -51.39 12.32 15.88
N VAL A 282 -52.28 12.01 14.94
CA VAL A 282 -53.27 12.86 14.26
C VAL A 282 -53.20 14.37 14.55
N HIS A 283 -52.99 15.18 13.50
CA HIS A 283 -53.97 16.23 13.14
C HIS A 283 -53.72 16.83 11.75
N ASN A 284 -54.81 16.83 10.96
CA ASN A 284 -55.04 17.66 9.78
C ASN A 284 -54.93 19.15 10.13
N ASN A 285 -54.31 19.96 9.27
CA ASN A 285 -55.02 21.06 8.61
C ASN A 285 -54.15 21.79 7.57
N THR A 286 -54.84 22.11 6.48
CA THR A 286 -54.50 22.98 5.35
C THR A 286 -54.04 24.38 5.76
N ASN A 287 -53.16 24.98 4.94
CA ASN A 287 -53.35 26.33 4.41
C ASN A 287 -52.42 26.61 3.22
N GLU A 288 -53.04 26.99 2.10
CA GLU A 288 -52.43 27.70 0.98
C GLU A 288 -51.84 29.04 1.44
N VAL A 289 -50.63 29.37 0.98
CA VAL A 289 -50.23 30.77 0.74
C VAL A 289 -49.49 30.82 -0.60
N LEU A 290 -50.15 31.49 -1.53
CA LEU A 290 -49.64 31.97 -2.81
C LEU A 290 -48.98 33.34 -2.57
N LEU A 291 -47.74 33.57 -3.01
CA LEU A 291 -47.32 34.84 -3.63
C LEU A 291 -45.92 34.80 -4.27
N LYS A 292 -45.86 35.57 -5.37
CA LYS A 292 -44.90 35.70 -6.47
C LYS A 292 -43.51 36.28 -6.13
N SER A 293 -42.58 35.92 -7.03
CA SER A 293 -41.50 36.69 -7.69
C SER A 293 -40.40 37.35 -6.86
N ASN A 294 -39.14 36.97 -7.13
CA ASN A 294 -38.31 37.70 -8.09
C ASN A 294 -37.03 36.92 -8.43
N ALA A 295 -36.55 37.19 -9.64
CA ALA A 295 -35.36 36.63 -10.26
C ALA A 295 -34.09 36.95 -9.48
N ASP A 296 -33.18 35.97 -9.41
CA ASP A 296 -31.75 36.21 -9.53
C ASP A 296 -31.16 35.13 -10.43
N THR A 297 -30.97 35.52 -11.68
CA THR A 297 -30.14 34.85 -12.67
C THR A 297 -28.71 34.75 -12.15
N ILE A 298 -28.29 33.54 -11.78
CA ILE A 298 -26.89 33.14 -11.89
C ILE A 298 -26.85 32.09 -13.00
N VAL A 299 -26.76 32.58 -14.24
CA VAL A 299 -26.25 31.79 -15.34
C VAL A 299 -24.74 31.85 -15.21
N GLU A 300 -24.16 30.90 -14.48
CA GLU A 300 -22.77 30.52 -14.75
C GLU A 300 -22.78 29.91 -16.15
N ASN A 301 -22.17 30.65 -17.08
CA ASN A 301 -22.06 30.31 -18.47
C ASN A 301 -21.55 28.86 -18.60
N VAL A 302 -22.41 27.97 -19.09
CA VAL A 302 -22.11 26.54 -19.25
C VAL A 302 -20.86 26.34 -20.11
N ASP A 303 -20.58 27.27 -21.02
CA ASP A 303 -19.40 27.27 -21.87
C ASP A 303 -18.12 27.52 -21.07
N ASP A 304 -18.15 28.32 -20.00
CA ASP A 304 -16.97 28.58 -19.15
C ASP A 304 -16.63 27.37 -18.28
N VAL A 305 -17.64 26.63 -17.81
CA VAL A 305 -17.47 25.36 -17.10
C VAL A 305 -16.92 24.29 -18.04
N PHE A 306 -17.45 24.19 -19.26
CA PHE A 306 -16.97 23.25 -20.28
C PHE A 306 -15.52 23.54 -20.69
N ASN A 307 -15.18 24.81 -20.92
CA ASN A 307 -13.81 25.24 -21.24
C ASN A 307 -12.82 24.96 -20.09
N ALA A 308 -13.26 25.13 -18.83
CA ALA A 308 -12.44 24.78 -17.66
C ALA A 308 -12.22 23.26 -17.54
N VAL A 309 -13.23 22.44 -17.85
CA VAL A 309 -13.11 20.97 -17.87
C VAL A 309 -12.18 20.52 -18.99
N VAL A 310 -12.30 21.07 -20.20
CA VAL A 310 -11.39 20.77 -21.33
C VAL A 310 -9.95 21.19 -21.00
N ALA A 311 -9.75 22.35 -20.38
CA ALA A 311 -8.42 22.81 -19.96
C ALA A 311 -7.81 21.89 -18.88
N LEU A 312 -8.62 21.37 -17.95
CA LEU A 312 -8.18 20.40 -16.96
C LEU A 312 -7.83 19.04 -17.59
N GLU A 313 -8.60 18.57 -18.58
CA GLU A 313 -8.29 17.35 -19.33
C GLU A 313 -7.00 17.47 -20.15
N GLU A 314 -6.74 18.64 -20.75
CA GLU A 314 -5.48 18.90 -21.47
C GLU A 314 -4.27 18.97 -20.54
N ASP A 315 -4.41 19.59 -19.36
CA ASP A 315 -3.32 19.64 -18.37
C ASP A 315 -3.01 18.25 -17.80
N ASP A 316 -4.03 17.42 -17.55
CA ASP A 316 -3.85 16.04 -17.12
C ASP A 316 -3.20 15.17 -18.21
N LYS A 317 -3.54 15.37 -19.49
CA LYS A 317 -2.85 14.74 -20.63
C LYS A 317 -1.37 15.14 -20.69
N LYS A 318 -1.05 16.43 -20.53
CA LYS A 318 0.34 16.93 -20.50
C LYS A 318 1.11 16.37 -19.31
N LYS A 319 0.48 16.26 -18.14
CA LYS A 319 1.09 15.69 -16.93
C LYS A 319 1.36 14.19 -17.08
N LYS A 320 0.41 13.42 -17.63
CA LYS A 320 0.61 12.01 -17.98
C LYS A 320 1.72 11.84 -19.02
N GLN A 321 1.78 12.69 -20.04
CA GLN A 321 2.85 12.65 -21.04
C GLN A 321 4.23 12.91 -20.43
N LYS A 322 4.36 13.90 -19.54
CA LYS A 322 5.61 14.16 -18.79
C LYS A 322 5.99 12.97 -17.90
N GLN A 323 5.02 12.34 -17.24
CA GLN A 323 5.26 11.17 -16.39
C GLN A 323 5.75 9.96 -17.22
N SER A 324 5.16 9.71 -18.39
CA SER A 324 5.61 8.67 -19.31
C SER A 324 7.05 8.90 -19.81
N ILE A 325 7.42 10.14 -20.12
CA ILE A 325 8.79 10.48 -20.54
C ILE A 325 9.81 10.17 -19.43
N ILE A 326 9.50 10.53 -18.18
CA ILE A 326 10.38 10.25 -17.03
C ILE A 326 10.58 8.74 -16.84
N ILE A 327 9.52 7.94 -16.98
CA ILE A 327 9.60 6.47 -16.89
C ILE A 327 10.48 5.91 -18.02
N ILE A 328 10.32 6.37 -19.26
CA ILE A 328 11.13 5.95 -20.40
C ILE A 328 12.62 6.26 -20.16
N ILE A 329 12.93 7.47 -19.70
CA ILE A 329 14.31 7.87 -19.36
C ILE A 329 14.87 6.95 -18.26
N GLY A 330 14.08 6.64 -17.22
CA GLY A 330 14.48 5.72 -16.16
C GLY A 330 14.81 4.31 -16.68
N ILE A 331 13.99 3.78 -17.60
CA ILE A 331 14.23 2.48 -18.25
C ILE A 331 15.51 2.51 -19.09
N ILE A 332 15.74 3.57 -19.86
CA ILE A 332 16.96 3.72 -20.66
C ILE A 332 18.22 3.74 -19.77
N ILE A 333 18.18 4.49 -18.67
CA ILE A 333 19.29 4.55 -17.70
C ILE A 333 19.52 3.17 -17.09
N LEU A 334 18.46 2.43 -16.74
CA LEU A 334 18.58 1.08 -16.19
C LEU A 334 19.22 0.11 -17.20
N ILE A 335 18.79 0.14 -18.47
CA ILE A 335 19.36 -0.69 -19.54
C ILE A 335 20.84 -0.35 -19.76
N LEU A 336 21.20 0.94 -19.74
CA LEU A 336 22.60 1.38 -19.84
C LEU A 336 23.44 0.86 -18.67
N MET A 337 22.92 0.93 -17.44
CA MET A 337 23.61 0.42 -16.26
C MET A 337 23.81 -1.09 -16.30
N ILE A 338 22.81 -1.85 -16.76
CA ILE A 338 22.92 -3.31 -16.95
C ILE A 338 23.97 -3.62 -18.04
N SER A 339 23.95 -2.87 -19.14
CA SER A 339 24.92 -3.02 -20.24
C SER A 339 26.35 -2.73 -19.79
N LEU A 340 26.54 -1.66 -19.00
CA LEU A 340 27.83 -1.32 -18.39
C LEU A 340 28.30 -2.40 -17.42
N ALA A 341 27.42 -2.94 -16.59
CA ALA A 341 27.75 -4.04 -15.68
C ALA A 341 28.13 -5.33 -16.43
N ALA A 342 27.42 -5.67 -17.51
CA ALA A 342 27.74 -6.79 -18.38
C ALA A 342 29.10 -6.60 -19.08
N MET A 343 29.39 -5.38 -19.56
CA MET A 343 30.68 -5.05 -20.17
C MET A 343 31.81 -5.16 -19.14
N PHE A 344 31.62 -4.65 -17.94
CA PHE A 344 32.61 -4.70 -16.86
C PHE A 344 32.90 -6.13 -16.41
N THR A 345 31.86 -6.96 -16.23
CA THR A 345 32.01 -8.38 -15.88
C THR A 345 32.73 -9.16 -17.00
N TYR A 346 32.42 -8.88 -18.27
CA TYR A 346 33.15 -9.44 -19.41
C TYR A 346 34.63 -9.04 -19.43
N PHE A 347 34.95 -7.78 -19.12
CA PHE A 347 36.34 -7.31 -19.02
C PHE A 347 37.12 -8.04 -17.92
N ILE A 348 36.52 -8.23 -16.74
CA ILE A 348 37.14 -8.99 -15.64
C ILE A 348 37.39 -10.45 -16.08
N TRP A 349 36.38 -11.10 -16.68
CA TRP A 349 36.50 -12.48 -17.15
C TRP A 349 37.61 -12.63 -18.20
N LYS A 350 37.67 -11.73 -19.19
CA LYS A 350 38.71 -11.73 -20.23
C LYS A 350 40.11 -11.55 -19.66
N LYS A 351 40.28 -10.65 -18.67
CA LYS A 351 41.57 -10.43 -17.99
C LYS A 351 42.02 -11.69 -17.23
N ARG A 352 41.10 -12.36 -16.54
CA ARG A 352 41.37 -13.61 -15.82
C ARG A 352 41.82 -14.72 -16.77
N LYS A 353 41.12 -14.91 -17.90
CA LYS A 353 41.50 -15.92 -18.90
C LYS A 353 42.91 -15.69 -19.47
N GLY A 354 43.31 -14.43 -19.65
CA GLY A 354 44.66 -14.07 -20.09
C GLY A 354 45.73 -14.41 -19.05
N LEU A 355 45.45 -14.23 -17.76
CA LEU A 355 46.33 -14.64 -16.65
C LEU A 355 46.49 -16.16 -16.60
N ASP A 356 45.38 -16.91 -16.70
CA ASP A 356 45.41 -18.37 -16.67
C ASP A 356 46.26 -18.94 -17.82
N GLN A 357 46.21 -18.34 -19.01
CA GLN A 357 47.06 -18.71 -20.14
C GLN A 357 48.55 -18.41 -19.90
N ARG A 358 48.88 -17.30 -19.22
CA ARG A 358 50.27 -16.96 -18.86
C ARG A 358 50.82 -17.92 -17.82
N ILE A 359 50.06 -18.20 -16.77
CA ILE A 359 50.42 -19.17 -15.72
C ILE A 359 50.67 -20.55 -16.35
N LYS A 360 49.78 -21.00 -17.25
CA LYS A 360 49.96 -22.28 -17.95
C LYS A 360 51.20 -22.31 -18.85
N LYS A 361 51.57 -21.19 -19.47
CA LYS A 361 52.77 -21.08 -20.30
C LYS A 361 54.04 -21.08 -19.45
N GLU A 362 54.04 -20.36 -18.34
CA GLU A 362 55.14 -20.35 -17.37
C GLU A 362 55.35 -21.72 -16.72
N SER A 363 54.28 -22.43 -16.35
CA SER A 363 54.38 -23.78 -15.79
C SER A 363 54.99 -24.78 -16.79
N VAL A 364 54.63 -24.68 -18.08
CA VAL A 364 55.23 -25.53 -19.13
C VAL A 364 56.71 -25.19 -19.35
N ASN A 365 57.07 -23.91 -19.38
CA ASN A 365 58.46 -23.49 -19.56
C ASN A 365 59.33 -23.93 -18.37
N ASN A 366 58.84 -23.81 -17.14
CA ASN A 366 59.58 -24.25 -15.95
C ASN A 366 59.79 -25.77 -15.95
N ALA A 367 58.77 -26.56 -16.32
CA ALA A 367 58.91 -28.01 -16.46
C ALA A 367 59.95 -28.42 -17.51
N ILE A 368 60.06 -27.67 -18.62
CA ILE A 368 61.10 -27.90 -19.64
C ILE A 368 62.50 -27.61 -19.07
N ILE A 369 62.66 -26.56 -18.27
CA ILE A 369 63.94 -26.20 -17.64
C ILE A 369 64.38 -27.28 -16.64
N GLU A 370 63.48 -27.74 -15.77
CA GLU A 370 63.75 -28.82 -14.81
C GLU A 370 64.14 -30.14 -15.50
N SER A 371 63.44 -30.52 -16.58
CA SER A 371 63.81 -31.73 -17.34
C SER A 371 65.22 -31.66 -17.97
N LYS A 372 65.67 -30.45 -18.34
CA LYS A 372 67.02 -30.23 -18.89
C LYS A 372 68.09 -30.29 -17.79
N SER A 373 67.84 -29.74 -16.60
CA SER A 373 68.81 -29.83 -15.48
C SER A 373 69.04 -31.27 -15.04
N ASP A 374 67.99 -32.08 -14.97
CA ASP A 374 68.11 -33.47 -14.52
C ASP A 374 68.90 -34.34 -15.51
N SER A 375 68.73 -34.10 -16.83
CA SER A 375 69.52 -34.80 -17.85
C SER A 375 71.03 -34.49 -17.72
N SER A 376 71.41 -33.23 -17.44
CA SER A 376 72.82 -32.83 -17.29
C SER A 376 73.51 -33.43 -16.06
N LEU A 377 72.75 -33.73 -14.99
CA LEU A 377 73.25 -34.40 -13.79
C LEU A 377 73.52 -35.90 -14.03
N SER A 378 72.68 -36.55 -14.85
CA SER A 378 72.89 -37.96 -15.22
C SER A 378 74.14 -38.18 -16.09
N THR A 379 74.47 -37.22 -16.97
CA THR A 379 75.64 -37.33 -17.86
C THR A 379 76.97 -37.18 -17.10
N ASN A 380 77.00 -36.41 -16.00
CA ASN A 380 78.21 -36.24 -15.19
C ASN A 380 78.49 -37.40 -14.23
N MET A 381 77.49 -38.20 -13.85
CA MET A 381 77.73 -39.39 -13.02
C MET A 381 78.39 -40.55 -13.80
N ASN A 382 78.23 -40.61 -15.12
CA ASN A 382 78.89 -41.64 -15.94
C ASN A 382 80.39 -41.36 -16.20
N THR A 383 80.88 -40.15 -15.94
CA THR A 383 82.30 -39.80 -16.13
C THR A 383 83.13 -40.04 -14.86
N ILE A 384 82.50 -40.24 -13.70
CA ILE A 384 83.19 -40.49 -12.41
C ILE A 384 83.27 -42.00 -12.08
N ALA A 385 82.58 -42.86 -12.85
CA ALA A 385 82.53 -44.30 -12.63
C ALA A 385 83.50 -45.13 -13.52
N ASN A 386 84.44 -44.49 -14.22
CA ASN A 386 85.51 -45.15 -14.98
C ASN A 386 86.90 -44.84 -14.43
#